data_AF-A0A7R9UL27-F1
#
_entry.id   AF-A0A7R9UL27-F1
#
_cell.length_a   1.000
_cell.length_b   1.000
_cell.length_c   1.000
_cell.angle_alpha   90.00
_cell.angle_beta   90.00
_cell.angle_gamma   90.00
#
_symmetry.space_group_name_H-M   'P 1'
#
loop_
_entity.id
_entity.type
_entity.pdbx_description
1 polymer ?
#
loop_
_entity_poly.entity_id
_entity_poly.type
_entity_poly.pdbx_seq_one_letter_code
_entity_poly.pdbx_strand_id
1 'polypeptide(L)'
;GHGAVSVTEVGRMQVDDELPDVLCCECGTGTRPNPTNMCVECLRSRIDITEGIARQVAQSHCRGCERYERSGGWVVCEPESKELLAILLKRVRGLDKVHLVDASFIWTEAHSKRMRVKLTVQREIVTGAVLQATLIVEFVISNKQCDKCARVEAKDYWVSCVQLRQKVAHKRTMFWLEQLILKHRAHADSTSI
;
A
#
# COMPACT_ATOMS: atom_id res chain seq x y z
N GLY A 1 56.32 -9.95 27.91
CA GLY A 1 55.41 -10.72 27.05
C GLY A 1 54.90 -9.80 25.98
N HIS A 2 55.50 -9.90 24.80
CA HIS A 2 55.23 -9.01 23.67
C HIS A 2 53.87 -9.32 23.03
N GLY A 3 53.14 -8.25 22.69
CA GLY A 3 51.87 -8.31 21.99
C GLY A 3 52.03 -8.92 20.59
N ALA A 4 51.10 -9.80 20.26
CA ALA A 4 50.95 -10.36 18.92
C ALA A 4 50.25 -9.32 18.04
N VAL A 5 50.97 -8.82 17.03
CA VAL A 5 50.43 -8.11 15.89
C VAL A 5 50.13 -9.16 14.82
N SER A 6 48.86 -9.39 14.51
CA SER A 6 48.43 -10.16 13.34
C SER A 6 48.21 -9.22 12.15
N VAL A 7 48.87 -9.53 11.05
CA VAL A 7 48.84 -8.83 9.75
C VAL A 7 47.63 -9.28 8.93
N THR A 8 47.31 -8.50 7.88
CA THR A 8 46.32 -8.67 6.78
C THR A 8 44.90 -8.22 7.13
N GLU A 9 44.25 -7.32 6.40
CA GLU A 9 44.18 -7.16 4.95
C GLU A 9 44.41 -5.72 4.45
N VAL A 10 45.00 -5.64 3.27
CA VAL A 10 45.22 -4.40 2.50
C VAL A 10 43.86 -3.86 2.07
N GLY A 11 43.44 -2.77 2.71
CA GLY A 11 42.26 -2.01 2.30
C GLY A 11 42.43 -1.56 0.84
N ARG A 12 41.65 -2.18 -0.04
CA ARG A 12 41.53 -1.86 -1.46
C ARG A 12 41.16 -0.38 -1.59
N MET A 13 42.13 0.47 -1.94
CA MET A 13 41.86 1.84 -2.36
C MET A 13 40.90 1.77 -3.54
N GLN A 14 39.66 2.22 -3.34
CA GLN A 14 38.77 2.54 -4.44
C GLN A 14 39.39 3.74 -5.14
N VAL A 15 40.04 3.47 -6.27
CA VAL A 15 40.42 4.51 -7.22
C VAL A 15 39.09 5.00 -7.78
N ASP A 16 38.58 6.13 -7.29
CA ASP A 16 37.57 6.89 -8.01
C ASP A 16 38.19 7.20 -9.38
N ASP A 17 37.71 6.51 -10.41
CA ASP A 17 38.08 6.73 -11.80
C ASP A 17 37.85 8.23 -12.11
N GLU A 18 38.93 9.02 -12.11
CA GLU A 18 38.94 10.45 -12.46
C GLU A 18 38.70 10.60 -13.96
N LEU A 19 37.49 10.27 -14.40
CA LEU A 19 37.00 10.59 -15.72
C LEU A 19 36.98 12.12 -15.86
N PRO A 20 37.47 12.68 -16.97
CA PRO A 20 37.47 14.12 -17.19
C PRO A 20 36.03 14.65 -17.16
N ASP A 21 35.81 15.75 -16.43
CA ASP A 21 34.52 16.42 -16.36
C ASP A 21 34.12 16.98 -17.73
N VAL A 22 32.92 16.63 -18.17
CA VAL A 22 32.29 17.15 -19.40
C VAL A 22 31.32 18.25 -19.01
N LEU A 23 31.30 19.33 -19.79
CA LEU A 23 30.37 20.43 -19.57
C LEU A 23 28.95 20.03 -19.99
N CYS A 24 27.97 20.31 -19.13
CA CYS A 24 26.55 20.16 -19.45
C CYS A 24 26.19 21.03 -20.67
N CYS A 25 25.47 20.46 -21.64
CA CYS A 25 25.11 21.13 -22.88
C CYS A 25 24.14 22.32 -22.73
N GLU A 26 23.44 22.46 -21.59
CA GLU A 26 22.49 23.56 -21.34
C GLU A 26 23.05 24.66 -20.43
N CYS A 27 23.68 24.29 -19.32
CA CYS A 27 24.11 25.24 -18.29
C CYS A 27 25.63 25.37 -18.15
N GLY A 28 26.43 24.56 -18.87
CA GLY A 28 27.89 24.59 -18.81
C GLY A 28 28.49 24.13 -17.48
N THR A 29 27.71 23.53 -16.57
CA THR A 29 28.26 22.97 -15.32
C THR A 29 29.08 21.71 -15.60
N GLY A 30 30.23 21.56 -14.94
CA GLY A 30 31.06 20.36 -15.03
C GLY A 30 30.34 19.13 -14.45
N THR A 31 30.30 18.05 -15.22
CA THR A 31 29.60 16.81 -14.86
C THR A 31 30.40 15.60 -15.28
N ARG A 32 30.30 14.51 -14.53
CA ARG A 32 30.85 13.22 -14.98
C ARG A 32 30.20 12.82 -16.32
N PRO A 33 30.96 12.23 -17.25
CA PRO A 33 30.43 11.75 -18.52
C PRO A 33 29.21 10.86 -18.29
N ASN A 34 28.07 11.27 -18.83
CA ASN A 34 26.82 10.52 -18.78
C ASN A 34 26.21 10.46 -20.18
N PRO A 35 25.39 9.45 -20.50
CA PRO A 35 24.88 9.26 -21.87
C PRO A 35 23.97 10.40 -22.35
N THR A 36 23.57 11.30 -21.45
CA THR A 36 22.75 12.48 -21.73
C THR A 36 23.54 13.75 -21.98
N ASN A 37 24.83 13.81 -21.64
CA ASN A 37 25.66 15.02 -21.59
C ASN A 37 24.97 16.22 -20.89
N MET A 38 24.08 15.94 -19.93
CA MET A 38 23.30 16.92 -19.17
C MET A 38 23.57 16.74 -17.68
N CYS A 39 23.62 17.83 -16.92
CA CYS A 39 23.69 17.74 -15.46
C CYS A 39 22.38 17.24 -14.87
N VAL A 40 22.43 16.72 -13.64
CA VAL A 40 21.26 16.15 -12.94
C VAL A 40 20.13 17.18 -12.81
N GLU A 41 20.45 18.46 -12.63
CA GLU A 41 19.46 19.52 -12.49
C GLU A 41 18.73 19.83 -13.80
N CYS A 42 19.47 20.00 -14.91
CA CYS A 42 18.90 20.14 -16.25
C CYS A 42 18.08 18.90 -16.65
N LEU A 43 18.53 17.70 -16.26
CA LEU A 43 17.80 16.48 -16.55
C LEU A 43 16.47 16.42 -15.79
N ARG A 44 16.44 16.85 -14.53
CA ARG A 44 15.23 16.93 -13.70
C ARG A 44 14.27 18.03 -14.14
N SER A 45 14.77 19.15 -14.65
CA SER A 45 13.93 20.24 -15.15
C SER A 45 13.26 19.89 -16.47
N ARG A 46 13.93 19.09 -17.31
CA ARG A 46 13.44 18.70 -18.63
C ARG A 46 12.57 17.44 -18.62
N ILE A 47 12.82 16.51 -17.70
CA ILE A 47 12.14 15.22 -17.64
C ILE A 47 11.49 15.04 -16.27
N ASP A 48 10.17 15.23 -16.21
CA ASP A 48 9.40 14.90 -15.01
C ASP A 48 8.90 13.45 -15.06
N ILE A 49 9.40 12.65 -14.12
CA ILE A 49 9.05 11.23 -13.96
C ILE A 49 7.71 11.06 -13.25
N THR A 50 7.28 12.09 -12.53
CA THR A 50 6.04 12.07 -11.74
C THR A 50 4.80 12.40 -12.57
N GLU A 51 4.97 12.72 -13.85
CA GLU A 51 3.88 12.98 -14.78
C GLU A 51 2.92 11.78 -14.87
N GLY A 52 1.66 12.03 -14.55
CA GLY A 52 0.59 11.04 -14.58
C GLY A 52 0.36 10.29 -13.26
N ILE A 53 1.19 10.52 -12.23
CA ILE A 53 0.93 10.02 -10.87
C ILE A 53 -0.01 10.99 -10.15
N ALA A 54 -1.15 10.49 -9.68
CA ALA A 54 -2.10 11.29 -8.92
C ALA A 54 -1.52 11.65 -7.54
N ARG A 55 -1.44 12.95 -7.24
CA ARG A 55 -0.99 13.46 -5.92
C ARG A 55 -2.03 13.25 -4.82
N GLN A 56 -3.31 13.16 -5.19
CA GLN A 56 -4.41 12.96 -4.26
C GLN A 56 -5.30 11.80 -4.74
N VAL A 57 -5.57 10.85 -3.84
CA VAL A 57 -6.39 9.67 -4.13
C VAL A 57 -7.42 9.46 -3.02
N ALA A 58 -8.66 9.13 -3.38
CA ALA A 58 -9.68 8.80 -2.39
C ALA A 58 -9.60 7.31 -2.02
N GLN A 59 -9.52 7.01 -0.72
CA GLN A 59 -9.60 5.66 -0.18
C GLN A 59 -10.87 5.51 0.66
N SER A 60 -11.70 4.51 0.35
CA SER A 60 -12.93 4.26 1.08
C SER A 60 -12.70 3.40 2.32
N HIS A 61 -13.37 3.78 3.41
CA HIS A 61 -13.34 3.13 4.72
C HIS A 61 -14.77 2.98 5.28
N CYS A 62 -15.08 1.81 5.83
CA CYS A 62 -16.39 1.50 6.40
C CYS A 62 -16.39 1.66 7.93
N ARG A 63 -17.18 2.59 8.45
CA ARG A 63 -17.28 2.87 9.90
C ARG A 63 -17.82 1.72 10.75
N GLY A 64 -18.69 0.88 10.20
CA GLY A 64 -19.35 -0.18 10.98
C GLY A 64 -18.48 -1.43 11.20
N CYS A 65 -17.46 -1.66 10.38
CA CYS A 65 -16.63 -2.87 10.46
C CYS A 65 -15.12 -2.60 10.29
N GLU A 66 -14.72 -1.32 10.27
CA GLU A 66 -13.32 -0.86 10.16
C GLU A 66 -12.56 -1.45 8.96
N ARG A 67 -13.29 -1.74 7.87
CA ARG A 67 -12.72 -2.30 6.64
C ARG A 67 -12.37 -1.21 5.64
N TYR A 68 -11.25 -1.42 4.96
CA TYR A 68 -10.84 -0.63 3.81
C TYR A 68 -11.30 -1.29 2.50
N GLU A 69 -11.73 -0.47 1.55
CA GLU A 69 -12.13 -0.94 0.23
C GLU A 69 -10.89 -1.31 -0.60
N ARG A 70 -10.82 -2.55 -1.04
CA ARG A 70 -9.89 -3.07 -2.04
C ARG A 70 -10.62 -3.15 -3.39
N SER A 71 -9.90 -3.27 -4.51
CA SER A 71 -10.45 -3.48 -5.86
C SER A 71 -11.45 -4.65 -5.92
N GLY A 72 -12.73 -4.37 -5.68
CA GLY A 72 -13.84 -5.33 -5.66
C GLY A 72 -14.10 -6.03 -4.32
N GLY A 73 -13.53 -5.57 -3.20
CA GLY A 73 -13.74 -6.23 -1.91
C GLY A 73 -13.44 -5.34 -0.69
N TRP A 74 -13.56 -5.91 0.51
CA TRP A 74 -13.34 -5.21 1.77
C TRP A 74 -12.42 -6.04 2.66
N VAL A 75 -11.35 -5.43 3.18
CA VAL A 75 -10.36 -6.11 4.03
C VAL A 75 -10.22 -5.33 5.34
N VAL A 76 -10.11 -6.06 6.45
CA VAL A 76 -9.79 -5.47 7.75
C VAL A 76 -8.29 -5.23 7.76
N CYS A 77 -7.86 -3.99 8.00
CA CYS A 77 -6.44 -3.64 8.10
C CYS A 77 -6.28 -2.62 9.22
N GLU A 78 -5.18 -2.74 9.98
CA GLU A 78 -4.81 -1.72 10.94
C GLU A 78 -4.31 -0.46 10.21
N PRO A 79 -4.52 0.75 10.79
CA PRO A 79 -3.93 1.97 10.26
C PRO A 79 -2.39 1.85 10.24
N GLU A 80 -1.76 2.42 9.22
CA GLU A 80 -0.28 2.38 9.04
C GLU A 80 0.34 0.97 8.90
N SER A 81 -0.48 -0.04 8.58
CA SER A 81 0.00 -1.42 8.32
C SER A 81 0.57 -1.60 6.90
N LYS A 82 1.41 -2.64 6.75
CA LYS A 82 1.94 -3.06 5.43
C LYS A 82 0.83 -3.48 4.45
N GLU A 83 -0.24 -4.08 4.97
CA GLU A 83 -1.39 -4.50 4.17
C GLU A 83 -2.14 -3.31 3.59
N LEU A 84 -2.35 -2.27 4.41
CA LEU A 84 -2.96 -1.02 3.96
C LEU A 84 -2.10 -0.37 2.86
N LEU A 85 -0.78 -0.32 3.04
CA LEU A 85 0.13 0.22 2.03
C LEU A 85 -0.02 -0.50 0.67
N ALA A 86 -0.12 -1.82 0.67
CA ALA A 86 -0.34 -2.59 -0.56
C ALA A 86 -1.68 -2.27 -1.24
N ILE A 87 -2.75 -2.00 -0.47
CA ILE A 87 -4.05 -1.57 -1.01
C ILE A 87 -3.94 -0.17 -1.63
N LEU A 88 -3.26 0.76 -0.95
CA LEU A 88 -3.10 2.13 -1.41
C LEU A 88 -2.26 2.21 -2.69
N LEU A 89 -1.15 1.47 -2.77
CA LEU A 89 -0.30 1.42 -3.96
C LEU A 89 -1.05 0.96 -5.21
N LYS A 90 -1.92 -0.06 -5.08
CA LYS A 90 -2.75 -0.54 -6.19
C LYS A 90 -3.77 0.48 -6.68
N ARG A 91 -4.09 1.48 -5.86
CA ARG A 91 -5.11 2.48 -6.17
C ARG A 91 -4.54 3.73 -6.85
N VAL A 92 -3.26 3.98 -6.68
CA VAL A 92 -2.57 5.10 -7.33
C VAL A 92 -2.42 4.79 -8.81
N ARG A 93 -2.88 5.72 -9.65
CA ARG A 93 -2.76 5.61 -11.11
C ARG A 93 -1.34 5.98 -11.54
N GLY A 94 -0.82 5.30 -12.57
CA GLY A 94 0.46 5.64 -13.19
C GLY A 94 1.69 4.92 -12.63
N LEU A 95 1.55 4.09 -11.60
CA LEU A 95 2.65 3.26 -11.08
C LEU A 95 3.10 2.17 -12.05
N ASP A 96 2.27 1.74 -13.00
CA ASP A 96 2.65 0.69 -13.96
C ASP A 96 3.80 1.11 -14.89
N LYS A 97 4.02 2.43 -15.06
CA LYS A 97 5.03 3.00 -15.94
C LYS A 97 6.36 3.26 -15.24
N VAL A 98 6.42 3.13 -13.92
CA VAL A 98 7.54 3.58 -13.10
C VAL A 98 7.89 2.51 -12.09
N HIS A 99 9.19 2.25 -11.86
CA HIS A 99 9.63 1.28 -10.87
C HIS A 99 9.52 1.87 -9.47
N LEU A 100 8.76 1.23 -8.58
CA LEU A 100 8.69 1.62 -7.18
C LEU A 100 9.93 1.08 -6.44
N VAL A 101 10.66 1.97 -5.78
CA VAL A 101 11.86 1.62 -4.99
C VAL A 101 11.49 1.46 -3.52
N ASP A 102 10.79 2.46 -2.98
CA ASP A 102 10.43 2.52 -1.57
C ASP A 102 9.08 3.22 -1.38
N ALA A 103 8.38 2.83 -0.32
CA ALA A 103 7.12 3.44 0.09
C ALA A 103 7.04 3.46 1.61
N SER A 104 6.86 4.65 2.19
CA SER A 104 6.78 4.85 3.63
C SER A 104 5.63 5.77 4.01
N PHE A 105 4.97 5.49 5.13
CA PHE A 105 3.97 6.40 5.69
C PHE A 105 4.66 7.61 6.32
N ILE A 106 4.07 8.78 6.11
CA ILE A 106 4.38 9.99 6.84
C ILE A 106 3.27 10.17 7.87
N TRP A 107 3.65 10.28 9.15
CA TRP A 107 2.69 10.52 10.22
C TRP A 107 1.84 11.74 9.91
N THR A 108 0.54 11.58 10.07
CA THR A 108 -0.47 12.61 9.92
C THR A 108 -1.40 12.57 11.12
N GLU A 109 -1.93 13.73 11.52
CA GLU A 109 -2.84 13.80 12.66
C GLU A 109 -4.10 12.95 12.46
N ALA A 110 -4.48 12.18 13.48
CA ALA A 110 -5.53 11.15 13.41
C ALA A 110 -6.91 11.67 12.96
N HIS A 111 -7.23 12.93 13.26
CA HIS A 111 -8.53 13.53 12.92
C HIS A 111 -8.62 14.06 11.48
N SER A 112 -7.49 14.19 10.79
CA SER A 112 -7.43 14.82 9.46
C SER A 112 -8.15 14.02 8.37
N LYS A 113 -8.45 12.73 8.62
CA LYS A 113 -8.96 11.77 7.62
C LYS A 113 -8.11 11.76 6.34
N ARG A 114 -6.83 12.09 6.47
CA ARG A 114 -5.85 12.15 5.41
C ARG A 114 -4.67 11.31 5.85
N MET A 115 -4.13 10.51 4.95
CA MET A 115 -2.89 9.77 5.17
C MET A 115 -1.91 10.18 4.09
N ARG A 116 -0.65 10.44 4.47
CA ARG A 116 0.39 10.82 3.51
C ARG A 116 1.36 9.65 3.35
N VAL A 117 1.63 9.29 2.11
CA VAL A 117 2.59 8.24 1.77
C VAL A 117 3.69 8.87 0.93
N LYS A 118 4.93 8.72 1.38
CA LYS A 118 6.13 9.03 0.63
C LYS A 118 6.40 7.87 -0.32
N LEU A 119 6.43 8.14 -1.62
CA LEU A 119 6.80 7.18 -2.64
C LEU A 119 8.11 7.60 -3.28
N THR A 120 9.02 6.65 -3.40
CA THR A 120 10.27 6.83 -4.13
C THR A 120 10.21 5.96 -5.38
N VAL A 121 10.25 6.61 -6.53
CA VAL A 121 10.04 6.00 -7.84
C VAL A 121 11.25 6.21 -8.74
N GLN A 122 11.54 5.24 -9.58
CA GLN A 122 12.65 5.24 -10.54
C GLN A 122 12.12 5.01 -11.95
N ARG A 123 12.65 5.78 -12.90
CA ARG A 123 12.36 5.61 -14.33
C ARG A 123 13.65 5.68 -15.12
N GLU A 124 13.79 4.76 -16.06
CA GLU A 124 14.83 4.81 -17.06
C GLU A 124 14.43 5.77 -18.18
N ILE A 125 15.38 6.64 -18.55
CA ILE A 125 15.23 7.58 -19.67
C ILE A 125 15.75 6.92 -20.94
N VAL A 126 15.31 7.41 -22.10
CA VAL A 126 15.65 6.98 -23.47
C VAL A 126 17.17 6.82 -23.72
N THR A 127 18.01 7.44 -22.91
CA THR A 127 19.48 7.44 -22.97
C THR A 127 20.15 6.48 -21.97
N GLY A 128 19.40 5.61 -21.28
CA GLY A 128 19.95 4.65 -20.31
C GLY A 128 20.31 5.23 -18.94
N ALA A 129 20.04 6.52 -18.71
CA ALA A 129 20.16 7.14 -17.40
C ALA A 129 18.93 6.80 -16.53
N VAL A 130 19.17 6.32 -15.31
CA VAL A 130 18.11 6.07 -14.32
C VAL A 130 17.95 7.31 -13.44
N LEU A 131 16.76 7.88 -13.43
CA LEU A 131 16.43 8.94 -12.48
C LEU A 131 15.52 8.42 -11.37
N GLN A 132 15.78 8.91 -10.17
CA GLN A 132 14.98 8.65 -8.98
C GLN A 132 14.32 9.94 -8.50
N ALA A 133 13.02 9.88 -8.25
CA ALA A 133 12.21 10.96 -7.72
C ALA A 133 11.48 10.51 -6.46
N THR A 134 11.27 11.45 -5.54
CA THR A 134 10.45 11.23 -4.36
C THR A 134 9.23 12.13 -4.44
N LEU A 135 8.05 11.54 -4.27
CA LEU A 135 6.79 12.26 -4.24
C LEU A 135 5.99 11.91 -2.98
N ILE A 136 5.11 12.81 -2.58
CA ILE A 136 4.19 12.58 -1.47
C ILE A 136 2.78 12.48 -2.05
N VAL A 137 2.15 11.34 -1.88
CA VAL A 137 0.75 11.10 -2.25
C VAL A 137 -0.12 11.24 -1.01
N GLU A 138 -1.17 12.02 -1.13
CA GLU A 138 -2.16 12.21 -0.10
C GLU A 138 -3.40 11.35 -0.37
N PHE A 139 -3.73 10.49 0.58
CA PHE A 139 -4.92 9.65 0.54
C PHE A 139 -6.00 10.26 1.41
N VAL A 140 -7.11 10.68 0.80
CA VAL A 140 -8.29 11.18 1.52
C VAL A 140 -9.21 10.01 1.86
N ILE A 141 -9.45 9.81 3.16
CA ILE A 141 -10.32 8.74 3.66
C ILE A 141 -11.77 9.17 3.51
N SER A 142 -12.48 8.54 2.57
CA SER A 142 -13.92 8.70 2.39
C SER A 142 -14.69 7.63 3.16
N ASN A 143 -15.75 8.02 3.86
CA ASN A 143 -16.59 7.04 4.57
C ASN A 143 -17.57 6.44 3.56
N LYS A 144 -17.52 5.12 3.38
CA LYS A 144 -18.44 4.37 2.52
C LYS A 144 -18.81 3.07 3.24
N GLN A 145 -20.08 2.73 3.27
CA GLN A 145 -20.53 1.47 3.86
C GLN A 145 -20.15 0.30 2.94
N CYS A 146 -19.70 -0.81 3.54
CA CYS A 146 -19.51 -2.06 2.81
C CYS A 146 -20.85 -2.74 2.55
N ASP A 147 -20.92 -3.62 1.55
CA ASP A 147 -22.17 -4.27 1.16
C ASP A 147 -22.81 -5.06 2.31
N LYS A 148 -21.99 -5.61 3.22
CA LYS A 148 -22.47 -6.32 4.42
C LYS A 148 -23.15 -5.37 5.40
N CYS A 149 -22.50 -4.25 5.76
CA CYS A 149 -23.08 -3.26 6.67
C CYS A 149 -24.29 -2.55 6.05
N ALA A 150 -24.23 -2.25 4.75
CA ALA A 150 -25.34 -1.64 4.03
C ALA A 150 -26.60 -2.51 4.06
N ARG A 151 -26.46 -3.84 3.94
CA ARG A 151 -27.60 -4.79 4.02
C ARG A 151 -28.26 -4.83 5.40
N VAL A 152 -27.45 -4.81 6.47
CA VAL A 152 -27.99 -4.78 7.85
C VAL A 152 -28.83 -3.53 8.05
N GLU A 153 -28.34 -2.38 7.58
CA GLU A 153 -29.02 -1.09 7.75
C GLU A 153 -30.23 -0.94 6.83
N ALA A 154 -30.18 -1.51 5.64
CA ALA A 154 -31.27 -1.52 4.66
C ALA A 154 -32.42 -2.47 5.03
N LYS A 155 -32.34 -3.18 6.16
CA LYS A 155 -33.35 -4.18 6.58
C LYS A 155 -33.53 -5.32 5.57
N ASP A 156 -32.52 -5.60 4.75
CA ASP A 156 -32.47 -6.80 3.91
C ASP A 156 -31.84 -7.95 4.72
N TYR A 157 -32.66 -8.53 5.60
CA TYR A 157 -32.19 -9.31 6.73
C TYR A 157 -31.60 -10.69 6.37
N TRP A 158 -32.04 -11.32 5.26
CA TRP A 158 -31.60 -12.67 4.91
C TRP A 158 -31.55 -12.92 3.39
N VAL A 159 -30.47 -13.55 2.95
CA VAL A 159 -30.36 -14.13 1.59
C VAL A 159 -30.97 -15.54 1.56
N SER A 160 -30.92 -16.24 2.69
CA SER A 160 -31.41 -17.61 2.86
C SER A 160 -32.01 -17.80 4.25
N CYS A 161 -33.11 -18.55 4.35
CA CYS A 161 -33.76 -18.90 5.62
C CYS A 161 -33.94 -20.42 5.68
N VAL A 162 -33.58 -21.03 6.81
CA VAL A 162 -33.78 -22.45 7.08
C VAL A 162 -34.87 -22.59 8.14
N GLN A 163 -35.97 -23.28 7.82
CA GLN A 163 -37.08 -23.47 8.75
C GLN A 163 -37.09 -24.90 9.30
N LEU A 164 -36.83 -25.06 10.60
CA LEU A 164 -36.91 -26.34 11.30
C LEU A 164 -38.29 -26.51 11.94
N ARG A 165 -38.96 -27.64 11.67
CA ARG A 165 -40.32 -27.91 12.18
C ARG A 165 -40.42 -29.33 12.74
N GLN A 166 -41.01 -29.45 13.94
CA GLN A 166 -41.37 -30.72 14.56
C GLN A 166 -42.85 -30.69 14.95
N LYS A 167 -43.67 -31.54 14.32
CA LYS A 167 -45.12 -31.61 14.56
C LYS A 167 -45.46 -32.59 15.70
N VAL A 168 -45.02 -32.28 16.92
CA VAL A 168 -45.26 -33.09 18.13
C VAL A 168 -45.41 -32.17 19.35
N ALA A 169 -46.21 -32.57 20.35
CA ALA A 169 -46.39 -31.81 21.58
C ALA A 169 -45.08 -31.69 22.39
N HIS A 170 -44.33 -32.78 22.52
CA HIS A 170 -43.05 -32.81 23.22
C HIS A 170 -41.87 -32.70 22.24
N LYS A 171 -41.05 -31.65 22.38
CA LYS A 171 -39.97 -31.27 21.44
C LYS A 171 -38.57 -31.75 21.87
N ARG A 172 -38.46 -32.97 22.41
CA ARG A 172 -37.18 -33.52 22.93
C ARG A 172 -36.03 -33.43 21.92
N THR A 173 -36.30 -33.86 20.69
CA THR A 173 -35.30 -33.92 19.63
C THR A 173 -34.92 -32.53 19.12
N MET A 174 -35.84 -31.57 19.12
CA MET A 174 -35.55 -30.17 18.78
C MET A 174 -34.59 -29.54 19.81
N PHE A 175 -34.84 -29.73 21.11
CA PHE A 175 -33.94 -29.25 22.16
C PHE A 175 -32.57 -29.94 22.12
N TRP A 176 -32.55 -31.24 21.81
CA TRP A 176 -31.28 -31.96 21.62
C TRP A 176 -30.47 -31.43 20.44
N LEU A 177 -31.14 -31.10 19.32
CA LEU A 177 -30.51 -30.49 18.15
C LEU A 177 -29.92 -29.11 18.49
N GLU A 178 -30.64 -28.28 19.25
CA GLU A 178 -30.14 -26.98 19.72
C GLU A 178 -28.86 -27.14 20.56
N GLN A 179 -28.84 -28.08 21.50
CA GLN A 179 -27.63 -28.38 22.27
C GLN A 179 -26.47 -28.83 21.39
N LEU A 180 -26.75 -29.57 20.31
CA LEU A 180 -25.74 -29.99 19.34
C LEU A 180 -25.19 -28.79 18.55
N ILE A 181 -26.06 -27.88 18.11
CA ILE A 181 -25.68 -26.64 17.40
C ILE A 181 -24.80 -25.74 18.28
N LEU A 182 -25.12 -25.63 19.57
CA LEU A 182 -24.30 -24.89 20.53
C LEU A 182 -22.94 -25.57 20.74
N LYS A 183 -22.93 -26.90 20.93
CA LYS A 183 -21.71 -27.69 21.13
C LYS A 183 -20.73 -27.57 19.95
N HIS A 184 -21.24 -27.56 18.73
CA HIS A 184 -20.44 -27.47 17.50
C HIS A 184 -20.27 -26.03 16.97
N ARG A 185 -20.86 -25.02 17.63
CA ARG A 185 -20.85 -23.61 17.17
C ARG A 185 -21.32 -23.42 15.72
N ALA A 186 -22.29 -24.24 15.27
CA ALA A 186 -22.77 -24.23 13.89
C ALA A 186 -23.63 -22.98 13.54
N HIS A 187 -23.95 -22.14 14.53
CA HIS A 187 -24.73 -20.91 14.38
C HIS A 187 -23.85 -19.65 14.20
N ALA A 188 -22.53 -19.80 14.06
CA ALA A 188 -21.60 -18.66 14.01
C ALA A 188 -21.86 -17.69 12.84
N ASP A 189 -22.34 -18.22 11.70
CA ASP A 189 -22.60 -17.42 10.49
C ASP A 189 -24.05 -16.95 10.35
N SER A 190 -24.94 -17.24 11.31
CA SER A 190 -26.35 -16.82 11.26
C SER A 190 -26.53 -15.39 11.75
N THR A 191 -27.28 -14.57 10.99
CA THR A 191 -27.61 -13.18 11.36
C THR A 191 -28.73 -13.09 12.40
N SER A 192 -29.72 -13.96 12.33
CA SER A 192 -30.83 -14.07 13.29
C SER A 192 -31.33 -15.51 13.36
N ILE A 193 -31.80 -15.95 14.53
CA ILE A 193 -32.34 -17.29 14.81
C ILE A 193 -33.79 -17.15 15.26
#